data_AF-M4B291-F1
#
_entry.id   AF-M4B291-F1
#
_cell.length_a   1.000
_cell.length_b   1.000
_cell.length_c   1.000
_cell.angle_alpha   90.00
_cell.angle_beta   90.00
_cell.angle_gamma   90.00
#
_symmetry.space_group_name_H-M   'P 1'
#
loop_
_entity.id
_entity.type
_entity.pdbx_description
1 polymer ?
#
loop_
_entity_poly.entity_id
_entity_poly.type
_entity_poly.pdbx_seq_one_letter_code
_entity_poly.pdbx_strand_id
1 'polypeptide(L)' 'MKDKSGVSYTRKAMIRCGLGLDLDGEWQESHLFPELQMIINNHRAHFDGTPVPEEAEVVEEIVQDNS' A
#
# COMPACT_ATOMS: atom_id res chain seq x y z
N MET A 1 17.87 -9.38 17.04
CA MET A 1 18.03 -10.72 16.41
C MET A 1 17.85 -10.56 14.91
N LYS A 2 18.88 -10.87 14.11
CA LYS A 2 18.81 -10.89 12.64
C LYS A 2 18.49 -12.32 12.20
N ASP A 3 17.82 -12.48 11.07
CA ASP A 3 17.60 -13.80 10.50
C ASP A 3 18.86 -14.37 9.82
N LYS A 4 18.73 -15.56 9.21
CA LYS A 4 19.83 -16.23 8.50
C LYS A 4 20.37 -15.44 7.31
N SER A 5 19.60 -14.49 6.76
CA SER A 5 20.00 -13.57 5.70
C SER A 5 20.57 -12.24 6.24
N GLY A 6 20.75 -12.10 7.56
CA GLY A 6 21.28 -10.87 8.16
C GLY A 6 20.28 -9.72 8.24
N VAL A 7 18.99 -9.99 8.01
CA VAL A 7 17.92 -8.99 7.98
C VAL A 7 17.22 -8.95 9.33
N SER A 8 17.11 -7.76 9.91
CA SER A 8 16.33 -7.59 11.14
C SER A 8 14.83 -7.64 10.85
N TYR A 9 14.05 -8.05 11.84
CA TYR A 9 12.59 -8.00 11.76
C TYR A 9 12.10 -6.59 11.39
N THR A 10 12.66 -5.54 12.02
CA THR A 10 12.34 -4.15 11.73
C THR A 10 12.55 -3.82 10.25
N ARG A 11 13.68 -4.21 9.66
CA ARG A 11 13.95 -3.95 8.24
C ARG A 11 12.94 -4.67 7.34
N LYS A 12 12.59 -5.92 7.65
CA LYS A 12 11.54 -6.64 6.92
C LYS A 12 10.19 -5.95 7.01
N ALA A 13 9.81 -5.47 8.19
CA ALA A 13 8.57 -4.75 8.39
C ALA A 13 8.56 -3.44 7.60
N MET A 14 9.67 -2.69 7.60
CA MET A 14 9.81 -1.47 6.79
C MET A 14 9.63 -1.75 5.30
N ILE A 15 10.30 -2.77 4.76
CA ILE A 15 10.15 -3.17 3.35
C ILE A 15 8.67 -3.52 3.04
N ARG A 16 8.05 -4.36 3.88
CA ARG A 16 6.67 -4.81 3.67
C ARG A 16 5.62 -3.72 3.81
N CYS A 17 5.94 -2.63 4.50
CA CYS A 17 5.10 -1.44 4.60
C CYS A 17 5.46 -0.36 3.56
N GLY A 18 6.38 -0.63 2.63
CA GLY A 18 6.81 0.34 1.62
C GLY A 18 7.69 1.46 2.14
N LEU A 19 8.26 1.30 3.34
CA LEU A 19 9.10 2.29 4.03
C LEU A 19 10.60 2.02 3.86
N GLY A 20 11.00 1.08 3.01
CA GLY A 20 12.39 0.72 2.81
C GLY A 20 12.64 -0.09 1.55
N LEU A 21 13.89 -0.06 1.10
CA LEU A 21 14.41 -0.84 0.00
C LEU A 21 14.72 -2.28 0.45
N ASP A 22 14.65 -3.21 -0.49
CA ASP A 22 14.97 -4.62 -0.28
C ASP A 22 16.48 -4.86 -0.04
N LEU A 23 16.95 -6.09 -0.24
CA LEU A 23 18.36 -6.43 -0.06
C LEU A 23 19.24 -6.04 -1.24
N ASP A 24 18.66 -5.94 -2.43
CA ASP A 24 19.32 -5.54 -3.67
C ASP A 24 19.30 -4.01 -3.86
N GLY A 25 18.57 -3.29 -2.99
CA GLY A 25 18.44 -1.84 -3.04
C GLY A 25 17.25 -1.39 -3.88
N GLU A 26 16.38 -2.31 -4.27
CA GLU A 26 15.23 -2.05 -5.12
C GLU A 26 13.95 -2.00 -4.28
N TRP A 27 12.98 -1.26 -4.81
CA TRP A 27 11.62 -1.27 -4.29
C TRP A 27 10.71 -1.94 -5.31
N GLN A 28 9.89 -2.90 -4.86
CA GLN A 28 8.95 -3.62 -5.69
C GLN A 28 7.64 -3.80 -4.92
N GLU A 29 6.52 -3.58 -5.59
CA GLU A 29 5.17 -3.74 -5.02
C GLU A 29 4.95 -5.15 -4.45
N SER A 30 5.54 -6.18 -5.07
CA SER A 30 5.47 -7.57 -4.62
C SER A 30 6.07 -7.81 -3.23
N HIS A 31 6.90 -6.89 -2.73
CA HIS A 31 7.48 -6.98 -1.39
C HIS A 31 6.50 -6.53 -0.30
N LEU A 32 5.43 -5.82 -0.65
CA LEU A 32 4.47 -5.28 0.29
C LEU A 32 3.56 -6.37 0.87
N PHE A 33 2.92 -6.06 1.99
CA PHE A 33 1.80 -6.89 2.45
C PHE A 33 0.68 -6.94 1.40
N PRO A 34 -0.04 -8.08 1.26
CA PRO A 34 -1.09 -8.23 0.25
C PRO A 34 -2.15 -7.14 0.29
N GLU A 35 -2.51 -6.68 1.48
CA GLU A 35 -3.50 -5.63 1.70
C GLU A 35 -3.06 -4.29 1.09
N LEU A 36 -1.77 -3.97 1.18
CA LEU A 36 -1.21 -2.76 0.57
C LEU A 36 -1.14 -2.88 -0.95
N GLN A 37 -0.78 -4.05 -1.46
CA GLN A 37 -0.82 -4.32 -2.92
C GLN A 37 -2.25 -4.16 -3.46
N MET A 38 -3.25 -4.63 -2.72
CA MET A 38 -4.66 -4.47 -3.08
C MET A 38 -5.09 -3.00 -3.10
N ILE A 39 -4.69 -2.21 -2.10
CA ILE A 39 -4.97 -0.76 -2.07
C ILE A 39 -4.34 -0.06 -3.27
N ILE A 40 -3.07 -0.37 -3.59
CA ILE A 40 -2.38 0.17 -4.76
C ILE A 40 -3.13 -0.19 -6.04
N ASN A 41 -3.54 -1.45 -6.21
CA ASN A 41 -4.30 -1.88 -7.39
C ASN A 41 -5.66 -1.16 -7.51
N ASN A 42 -6.37 -0.96 -6.40
CA ASN A 42 -7.65 -0.24 -6.39
C ASN A 42 -7.51 1.25 -6.71
N HIS A 43 -6.34 1.83 -6.43
CA HIS A 43 -6.05 3.25 -6.63
C HIS A 43 -4.87 3.47 -7.58
N ARG A 44 -4.71 2.59 -8.59
CA ARG A 44 -3.50 2.53 -9.43
C ARG A 44 -3.15 3.85 -10.10
N ALA A 45 -4.15 4.52 -10.66
CA ALA A 45 -3.97 5.81 -11.32
C ALA A 45 -3.35 6.85 -10.39
N HIS A 46 -3.79 6.91 -9.13
CA HIS A 46 -3.27 7.85 -8.13
C HIS A 46 -1.89 7.43 -7.62
N PHE A 47 -1.69 6.13 -7.46
CA PHE A 47 -0.37 5.59 -7.11
C PHE A 47 0.68 5.93 -8.16
N ASP A 48 0.33 5.84 -9.45
CA ASP A 48 1.22 6.18 -10.58
C ASP A 48 1.31 7.72 -10.82
N GLY A 49 0.78 8.54 -9.92
CA GLY A 49 0.99 10.00 -9.91
C GLY A 49 -0.16 10.85 -10.43
N THR A 50 -1.33 10.27 -10.73
CA THR A 50 -2.53 11.06 -11.03
C THR A 50 -2.97 11.80 -9.76
N PRO A 51 -3.06 13.15 -9.78
CA PRO A 51 -3.50 13.90 -8.61
C PRO A 51 -4.85 13.41 -8.11
N VAL A 52 -5.00 13.32 -6.80
CA VAL A 52 -6.31 13.16 -6.18
C VAL A 52 -6.98 14.53 -6.21
N PRO A 53 -8.20 14.67 -6.78
CA PRO A 53 -8.95 15.92 -6.70
C PRO A 53 -9.10 16.33 -5.23
N GLU A 54 -8.93 17.61 -4.90
CA GLU A 54 -9.07 18.11 -3.51
C GLU A 54 -10.47 17.90 -2.92
N GLU A 55 -11.46 17.53 -3.75
CA GLU A 55 -12.86 17.35 -3.38
C GLU A 55 -13.35 15.94 -3.77
N ALA A 56 -13.07 14.95 -2.93
CA ALA A 56 -13.85 13.71 -2.92
C ALA A 56 -14.77 13.76 -1.70
N GLU A 57 -15.93 14.40 -1.85
CA GLU A 57 -17.04 14.16 -0.91
C GLU A 57 -17.33 12.66 -0.91
N VAL A 58 -17.36 12.09 0.30
CA VAL A 58 -17.77 10.71 0.54
C VAL A 58 -19.26 10.63 0.19
N VAL A 59 -19.59 10.21 -1.03
CA VAL A 59 -20.94 9.78 -1.36
C VAL A 59 -21.17 8.42 -0.71
N GLU A 60 -21.56 8.44 0.57
CA GLU A 60 -22.26 7.30 1.16
C GLU A 60 -23.59 7.16 0.42
N GLU A 61 -23.74 6.11 -0.39
CA GLU A 61 -25.03 5.73 -0.97
C GLU A 61 -26.02 5.41 0.17
N ILE A 62 -26.89 6.36 0.48
CA ILE A 62 -28.04 6.12 1.35
C ILE A 62 -29.04 5.31 0.52
N VAL A 63 -29.12 4.01 0.78
CA VAL A 63 -30.22 3.17 0.28
C VAL A 63 -31.50 3.69 0.94
N GLN A 64 -32.27 4.52 0.24
CA GLN A 64 -33.63 4.87 0.64
C GLN A 64 -34.54 3.67 0.36
N ASP A 65 -34.73 2.83 1.37
CA ASP A 65 -35.79 1.84 1.41
C ASP A 65 -37.11 2.59 1.63
N ASN A 66 -37.86 2.82 0.54
CA ASN A 66 -39.23 3.30 0.60
C ASN A 66 -40.16 2.09 0.77
N SER A 67 -40.73 1.91 1.97
CA SER A 67 -41.91 1.08 2.23
C SER A 67 -42.90 1.81 3.12
#